data_AF-A0A269ZEE3-F1
#
_entry.id   AF-A0A269ZEE3-F1
#
_cell.length_a   1.000
_cell.length_b   1.000
_cell.length_c   1.000
_cell.angle_alpha   90.00
_cell.angle_beta   90.00
_cell.angle_gamma   90.00
#
_symmetry.space_group_name_H-M   'P 1'
#
loop_
_entity.id
_entity.type
_entity.pdbx_description
1 polymer ?
#
loop_
_entity_poly.entity_id
_entity_poly.type
_entity_poly.pdbx_seq_one_letter_code
_entity_poly.pdbx_strand_id
1 'polypeptide(L)'
;MTKNSDFKSLIRARMAETGENYTSARAALLTENLVRQTEAPDLEAQAALERYKNKVRATFVKDGAFTAIPTKRRALVVLLLDIRASLDADRVYTEKELNAHLGRFHPDFARLRRELIDYRYLERNAHTGEYWIAAELPERRGFMIEEAGVLEDSVR
;
A
#
# COMPACT_ATOMS: atom_id res chain seq x y z
N MET A 1 30.11 -3.30 -31.37
CA MET A 1 30.51 -4.54 -30.66
C MET A 1 29.24 -5.12 -30.05
N THR A 2 28.80 -6.28 -30.53
CA THR A 2 27.37 -6.65 -30.58
C THR A 2 26.90 -7.37 -29.31
N LYS A 3 25.79 -6.90 -28.72
CA LYS A 3 24.97 -7.50 -27.63
C LYS A 3 24.73 -9.02 -27.76
N ASN A 4 24.98 -9.59 -28.94
CA ASN A 4 24.81 -11.00 -29.29
C ASN A 4 25.94 -11.92 -28.78
N SER A 5 27.13 -11.38 -28.51
CA SER A 5 28.28 -12.13 -27.96
C SER A 5 28.05 -12.53 -26.50
N ASP A 6 27.60 -11.59 -25.69
CA ASP A 6 27.42 -11.79 -24.25
C ASP A 6 26.27 -12.77 -23.97
N PHE A 7 25.19 -12.69 -24.74
CA PHE A 7 24.05 -13.59 -24.57
C PHE A 7 24.40 -15.05 -24.90
N LYS A 8 25.20 -15.31 -25.95
CA LYS A 8 25.69 -16.66 -26.24
C LYS A 8 26.61 -17.19 -25.15
N SER A 9 27.38 -16.33 -24.51
CA SER A 9 28.25 -16.70 -23.39
C SER A 9 27.44 -17.10 -22.16
N LEU A 10 26.36 -16.38 -21.86
CA LEU A 10 25.40 -16.72 -20.80
C LEU A 10 24.69 -18.06 -21.07
N ILE A 11 24.28 -18.32 -22.32
CA ILE A 11 23.69 -19.61 -22.70
C ILE A 11 24.68 -20.74 -22.44
N ARG A 12 25.94 -20.59 -22.87
CA ARG A 12 26.98 -21.62 -22.65
C ARG A 12 27.29 -21.85 -21.17
N ALA A 13 27.34 -20.77 -20.37
CA ALA A 13 27.55 -20.87 -18.93
C ALA A 13 26.42 -21.67 -18.27
N ARG A 14 25.16 -21.34 -18.59
CA ARG A 14 24.00 -22.10 -18.09
C ARG A 14 24.03 -23.56 -18.53
N MET A 15 24.31 -23.84 -19.81
CA MET A 15 24.43 -25.22 -20.31
C MET A 15 25.48 -26.03 -19.52
N ALA A 16 26.61 -25.40 -19.12
CA ALA A 16 27.65 -26.06 -18.34
C ALA A 16 27.23 -26.31 -16.88
N GLU A 17 26.38 -25.45 -16.32
CA GLU A 17 25.88 -25.55 -14.94
C GLU A 17 24.71 -26.53 -14.82
N THR A 18 23.73 -26.47 -15.74
CA THR A 18 22.47 -27.23 -15.65
C THR A 18 22.48 -28.51 -16.48
N GLY A 19 23.42 -28.66 -17.41
CA GLY A 19 23.43 -29.76 -18.40
C GLY A 19 22.34 -29.65 -19.46
N GLU A 20 21.61 -28.53 -19.53
CA GLU A 20 20.55 -28.30 -20.52
C GLU A 20 21.13 -28.16 -21.94
N ASN A 21 20.33 -28.50 -22.96
CA ASN A 21 20.70 -28.21 -24.34
C ASN A 21 20.55 -26.70 -24.65
N TYR A 22 21.13 -26.26 -25.78
CA TYR A 22 21.15 -24.86 -26.18
C TYR A 22 19.76 -24.21 -26.28
N THR A 23 18.76 -24.94 -26.78
CA THR A 23 17.40 -24.41 -26.96
C THR A 23 16.73 -24.19 -25.62
N SER A 24 16.81 -25.16 -24.71
CA SER A 24 16.28 -25.07 -23.35
C SER A 24 16.96 -23.97 -22.55
N ALA A 25 18.30 -23.92 -22.57
CA ALA A 25 19.06 -22.89 -21.87
C ALA A 25 18.78 -21.47 -22.41
N ARG A 26 18.64 -21.34 -23.74
CA ARG A 26 18.25 -20.07 -24.38
C ARG A 26 16.82 -19.65 -24.00
N ALA A 27 15.88 -20.58 -24.02
CA ALA A 27 14.49 -20.30 -23.65
C ALA A 27 14.38 -19.85 -22.20
N ALA A 28 15.04 -20.54 -21.27
CA ALA A 28 15.06 -20.18 -19.85
C ALA A 28 15.62 -18.76 -19.63
N LEU A 29 16.75 -18.40 -20.24
CA LEU A 29 17.33 -17.06 -20.12
C LEU A 29 16.45 -15.96 -20.71
N LEU A 30 15.72 -16.24 -21.80
CA LEU A 30 14.76 -15.30 -22.36
C LEU A 30 13.59 -15.09 -21.40
N THR A 31 13.05 -16.17 -20.83
CA THR A 31 11.99 -16.11 -19.83
C THR A 31 12.45 -15.35 -18.58
N GLU A 32 13.62 -15.64 -18.02
CA GLU A 32 14.18 -14.93 -16.88
C GLU A 32 14.35 -13.43 -17.15
N ASN A 33 14.80 -13.06 -18.36
CA ASN A 33 14.94 -11.66 -18.74
C ASN A 33 13.58 -10.97 -18.87
N LEU A 34 12.58 -11.65 -19.45
CA LEU A 34 11.20 -11.14 -19.53
C LEU A 34 10.60 -10.94 -18.13
N VAL A 35 10.71 -11.94 -17.24
CA VAL A 35 10.26 -11.84 -15.85
C VAL A 35 10.96 -10.69 -15.13
N ARG A 36 12.28 -10.57 -15.26
CA ARG A 36 13.04 -9.45 -14.68
C ARG A 36 12.57 -8.10 -15.23
N GLN A 37 12.24 -8.01 -16.52
CA GLN A 37 11.74 -6.77 -17.13
C GLN A 37 10.33 -6.41 -16.65
N THR A 38 9.49 -7.39 -16.30
CA THR A 38 8.14 -7.15 -15.79
C THR A 38 8.11 -6.90 -14.28
N GLU A 39 8.90 -7.63 -13.48
CA GLU A 39 8.88 -7.52 -12.02
C GLU A 39 9.70 -6.34 -11.49
N ALA A 40 10.82 -5.98 -12.14
CA ALA A 40 11.69 -4.93 -11.63
C ALA A 40 10.99 -3.54 -11.52
N PRO A 41 10.19 -3.10 -12.51
CA PRO A 41 9.40 -1.86 -12.37
C PRO A 41 8.38 -1.90 -11.22
N ASP A 42 7.73 -3.04 -11.01
CA ASP A 42 6.74 -3.22 -9.93
C ASP A 42 7.40 -3.15 -8.55
N LEU A 43 8.56 -3.80 -8.39
CA LEU A 43 9.36 -3.73 -7.16
C LEU A 43 9.85 -2.30 -6.88
N GLU A 44 10.26 -1.56 -7.90
CA GLU A 44 10.69 -0.16 -7.76
C GLU A 44 9.51 0.75 -7.36
N ALA A 45 8.33 0.54 -7.96
CA ALA A 45 7.11 1.25 -7.61
C ALA A 45 6.69 1.00 -6.15
N GLN A 46 6.73 -0.26 -5.70
CA GLN A 46 6.48 -0.64 -4.31
C GLN A 46 7.49 0.02 -3.35
N ALA A 47 8.78 0.00 -3.69
CA ALA A 47 9.82 0.65 -2.90
C ALA A 47 9.64 2.18 -2.84
N ALA A 48 9.18 2.82 -3.92
CA ALA A 48 8.84 4.23 -3.93
C ALA A 48 7.62 4.55 -3.04
N LEU A 49 6.61 3.69 -3.06
CA LEU A 49 5.42 3.80 -2.21
C LEU A 49 5.76 3.69 -0.73
N GLU A 50 6.60 2.72 -0.34
CA GLU A 50 7.02 2.56 1.06
C GLU A 50 7.89 3.73 1.53
N ARG A 51 8.79 4.25 0.67
CA ARG A 51 9.53 5.49 0.97
C ARG A 51 8.59 6.67 1.20
N TYR A 52 7.52 6.78 0.42
CA TYR A 52 6.49 7.81 0.62
C TYR A 52 5.75 7.64 1.96
N LYS A 53 5.25 6.44 2.26
CA LYS A 53 4.55 6.13 3.53
C LYS A 53 5.43 6.46 4.73
N ASN A 54 6.69 6.04 4.71
CA ASN A 54 7.65 6.30 5.77
C ASN A 54 7.95 7.80 5.94
N LYS A 55 8.07 8.54 4.83
CA LYS A 55 8.25 10.00 4.88
C LYS A 55 7.05 10.68 5.52
N VAL A 56 5.83 10.29 5.14
CA VAL A 56 4.59 10.84 5.72
C VAL A 56 4.55 10.57 7.23
N ARG A 57 4.76 9.32 7.66
CA ARG A 57 4.80 8.97 9.09
C ARG A 57 5.87 9.75 9.85
N ALA A 58 7.08 9.84 9.32
CA ALA A 58 8.17 10.63 9.93
C ALA A 58 7.85 12.13 10.05
N THR A 59 6.97 12.66 9.19
CA THR A 59 6.59 14.07 9.20
C THR A 59 5.44 14.34 10.18
N PHE A 60 4.46 13.46 10.21
CA PHE A 60 3.18 13.70 10.89
C PHE A 60 2.97 12.89 12.16
N VAL A 61 3.83 11.91 12.46
CA VAL A 61 3.68 11.03 13.63
C VAL A 61 4.86 11.20 14.57
N LYS A 62 4.57 11.46 15.85
CA LYS A 62 5.55 11.55 16.92
C LYS A 62 5.01 10.84 18.15
N ASP A 63 5.81 9.95 18.73
CA ASP A 63 5.45 9.19 19.94
C ASP A 63 4.10 8.46 19.83
N GLY A 64 3.75 8.01 18.61
CA GLY A 64 2.48 7.32 18.32
C GLY A 64 1.28 8.23 18.08
N ALA A 65 1.41 9.55 18.24
CA ALA A 65 0.36 10.53 17.99
C ALA A 65 0.65 11.38 16.75
N PHE A 66 -0.41 11.88 16.12
CA PHE A 66 -0.32 12.77 14.97
C PHE A 66 -0.02 14.19 15.45
N THR A 67 1.03 14.79 14.91
CA THR A 67 1.41 16.17 15.19
C THR A 67 0.48 17.17 14.49
N ALA A 68 -0.08 16.78 13.34
CA ALA A 68 -1.10 17.51 12.60
C ALA A 68 -1.85 16.57 11.65
N ILE A 69 -3.08 16.94 11.28
CA ILE A 69 -3.83 16.24 10.22
C ILE A 69 -3.42 16.82 8.85
N PRO A 70 -2.81 16.02 7.95
CA PRO A 70 -2.33 16.49 6.65
C PRO A 70 -3.44 17.15 5.82
N THR A 71 -3.07 18.21 5.09
CA THR A 71 -3.97 18.85 4.10
C THR A 71 -3.93 18.15 2.75
N LYS A 72 -2.80 17.52 2.40
CA LYS A 72 -2.67 16.71 1.19
C LYS A 72 -3.37 15.37 1.39
N ARG A 73 -4.37 15.10 0.56
CA ARG A 73 -5.22 13.90 0.63
C ARG A 73 -4.44 12.58 0.61
N ARG A 74 -3.50 12.41 -0.33
CA ARG A 74 -2.64 11.20 -0.39
C ARG A 74 -1.85 10.95 0.90
N ALA A 75 -1.41 12.02 1.59
CA ALA A 75 -0.70 11.88 2.87
C ALA A 75 -1.67 11.57 4.02
N LEU A 76 -2.86 12.18 4.00
CA LEU A 76 -3.93 11.87 4.94
C LEU A 76 -4.32 10.39 4.86
N VAL A 77 -4.48 9.83 3.66
CA VAL A 77 -4.82 8.41 3.45
C VAL A 77 -3.84 7.47 4.16
N VAL A 78 -2.52 7.74 4.09
CA VAL A 78 -1.52 6.94 4.83
C VAL A 78 -1.87 6.85 6.32
N LEU A 79 -2.19 7.99 6.94
CA LEU A 79 -2.51 8.06 8.35
C LEU A 79 -3.88 7.44 8.68
N LEU A 80 -4.85 7.56 7.79
CA LEU A 80 -6.17 6.93 7.95
C LEU A 80 -6.07 5.40 7.87
N LEU A 81 -5.21 4.86 6.99
CA LEU A 81 -4.94 3.43 6.91
C LEU A 81 -4.24 2.92 8.17
N ASP A 82 -3.31 3.70 8.74
CA ASP A 82 -2.68 3.38 10.04
C ASP A 82 -3.73 3.32 11.16
N ILE A 83 -4.70 4.26 11.19
CA ILE A 83 -5.82 4.21 12.13
C ILE A 83 -6.69 2.98 11.87
N ARG A 84 -7.07 2.70 10.61
CA ARG A 84 -7.91 1.55 10.26
C ARG A 84 -7.26 0.24 10.74
N ALA A 85 -5.96 0.08 10.52
CA ALA A 85 -5.21 -1.09 10.96
C ALA A 85 -5.13 -1.25 12.49
N SER A 86 -5.34 -0.17 13.25
CA SER A 86 -5.35 -0.20 14.71
C SER A 86 -6.71 -0.58 15.32
N LEU A 87 -7.78 -0.58 14.53
CA LEU A 87 -9.12 -0.92 14.95
C LEU A 87 -9.36 -2.43 14.81
N ASP A 88 -10.16 -2.98 15.70
CA ASP A 88 -10.66 -4.36 15.63
C ASP A 88 -11.75 -4.49 14.56
N ALA A 89 -11.60 -5.45 13.65
CA ALA A 89 -12.48 -5.69 12.51
C ALA A 89 -13.82 -6.32 12.89
N ASP A 90 -13.86 -7.11 13.97
CA ASP A 90 -15.07 -7.82 14.41
C ASP A 90 -15.86 -7.02 15.46
N ARG A 91 -15.51 -5.74 15.65
CA ARG A 91 -16.09 -4.89 16.69
C ARG A 91 -16.93 -3.75 16.13
N VAL A 92 -18.10 -3.58 16.75
CA VAL A 92 -18.91 -2.36 16.64
C VAL A 92 -18.53 -1.42 17.79
N TYR A 93 -18.25 -0.17 17.46
CA TYR A 93 -17.88 0.89 18.38
C TYR A 93 -19.03 1.87 18.54
N THR A 94 -19.32 2.25 19.78
CA THR A 94 -20.09 3.47 20.03
C THR A 94 -19.27 4.70 19.66
N GLU A 95 -19.94 5.83 19.43
CA GLU A 95 -19.26 7.12 19.23
C GLU A 95 -18.21 7.41 20.32
N LYS A 96 -18.53 7.13 21.59
CA LYS A 96 -17.63 7.40 22.71
C LYS A 96 -16.37 6.54 22.65
N GLU A 97 -16.50 5.26 22.33
CA GLU A 97 -15.37 4.35 22.20
C GLU A 97 -14.48 4.72 21.01
N LEU A 98 -15.10 5.01 19.86
CA LEU A 98 -14.36 5.42 18.68
C LEU A 98 -13.62 6.74 18.93
N ASN A 99 -14.27 7.74 19.53
CA ASN A 99 -13.65 9.01 19.87
C ASN A 99 -12.47 8.84 20.84
N ALA A 100 -12.61 7.96 21.84
CA ALA A 100 -11.52 7.64 22.76
C ALA A 100 -10.33 6.97 22.04
N HIS A 101 -10.62 6.05 21.11
CA HIS A 101 -9.59 5.40 20.29
C HIS A 101 -8.84 6.39 19.41
N LEU A 102 -9.58 7.24 18.69
CA LEU A 102 -9.05 8.27 17.78
C LEU A 102 -8.34 9.40 18.52
N GLY A 103 -8.77 9.72 19.75
CA GLY A 103 -8.15 10.73 20.60
C GLY A 103 -6.70 10.42 20.98
N ARG A 104 -6.28 9.14 20.90
CA ARG A 104 -4.88 8.73 21.05
C ARG A 104 -4.00 9.18 19.88
N PHE A 105 -4.60 9.34 18.70
CA PHE A 105 -3.91 9.81 17.50
C PHE A 105 -3.94 11.33 17.41
N HIS A 106 -5.09 11.98 17.60
CA HIS A 106 -5.16 13.43 17.48
C HIS A 106 -6.36 14.01 18.28
N PRO A 107 -6.22 15.20 18.91
CA PRO A 107 -7.32 15.83 19.66
C PRO A 107 -8.52 16.19 18.77
N ASP A 108 -8.30 16.49 17.50
CA ASP A 108 -9.36 16.63 16.48
C ASP A 108 -9.81 15.25 15.95
N PHE A 109 -10.28 14.40 16.87
CA PHE A 109 -10.81 13.06 16.54
C PHE A 109 -12.09 13.13 15.70
N ALA A 110 -12.84 14.24 15.80
CA ALA A 110 -14.04 14.46 15.01
C ALA A 110 -13.70 14.58 13.51
N ARG A 111 -12.63 15.30 13.15
CA ARG A 111 -12.14 15.33 11.77
C ARG A 111 -11.65 13.98 11.31
N LEU A 112 -10.85 13.26 12.11
CA LEU A 112 -10.38 11.92 11.74
C LEU A 112 -11.55 10.96 11.46
N ARG A 113 -12.57 10.96 12.33
CA ARG A 113 -13.78 10.15 12.16
C ARG A 113 -14.52 10.49 10.86
N ARG A 114 -14.69 11.79 10.55
CA ARG A 114 -15.32 12.22 9.30
C ARG A 114 -14.54 11.72 8.08
N GLU A 115 -13.23 11.90 8.07
CA GLU A 115 -12.38 11.46 6.96
C GLU A 115 -12.40 9.94 6.78
N LEU A 116 -12.40 9.15 7.88
CA LEU A 116 -12.54 7.70 7.82
C LEU A 116 -13.85 7.25 7.17
N ILE A 117 -14.95 7.98 7.41
CA ILE A 117 -16.25 7.70 6.78
C ILE A 117 -16.25 8.16 5.31
N ASP A 118 -15.72 9.35 5.04
CA ASP A 118 -15.67 9.94 3.69
C ASP A 118 -14.86 9.04 2.74
N TYR A 119 -13.74 8.49 3.23
CA TYR A 119 -12.93 7.50 2.50
C TYR A 119 -13.52 6.09 2.53
N ARG A 120 -14.65 5.84 3.21
CA ARG A 120 -15.29 4.51 3.33
C ARG A 120 -14.39 3.47 3.99
N TYR A 121 -13.57 3.87 4.95
CA TYR A 121 -12.81 2.95 5.82
C TYR A 121 -13.60 2.55 7.05
N LEU A 122 -14.52 3.41 7.48
CA LEU A 122 -15.54 3.12 8.48
C LEU A 122 -16.93 3.26 7.88
N GLU A 123 -17.83 2.43 8.38
CA GLU A 123 -19.26 2.58 8.22
C GLU A 123 -19.90 3.09 9.51
N ARG A 124 -21.12 3.61 9.39
CA ARG A 124 -21.87 4.18 10.51
C ARG A 124 -23.35 3.89 10.38
N ASN A 125 -23.98 3.50 11.49
CA ASN A 125 -25.43 3.53 11.62
C ASN A 125 -25.88 4.94 12.06
N ALA A 126 -26.65 5.61 11.20
CA ALA A 126 -27.07 6.99 11.45
C ALA A 126 -28.04 7.14 12.63
N HIS A 127 -28.81 6.09 12.93
CA HIS A 127 -29.85 6.10 13.96
C HIS A 127 -29.29 5.76 15.35
N THR A 128 -28.36 4.81 15.43
CA THR A 128 -27.78 4.33 16.70
C THR A 128 -26.48 5.04 17.07
N GLY A 129 -25.76 5.63 16.10
CA GLY A 129 -24.45 6.24 16.34
C GLY A 129 -23.32 5.22 16.51
N GLU A 130 -23.53 4.01 16.00
CA GLU A 130 -22.55 2.93 15.97
C GLU A 130 -21.64 3.03 14.73
N TYR A 131 -20.41 2.54 14.88
CA TYR A 131 -19.36 2.55 13.86
C TYR A 131 -18.66 1.19 13.77
N TRP A 132 -18.25 0.78 12.59
CA TRP A 132 -17.47 -0.44 12.38
C TRP A 132 -16.53 -0.28 11.17
N ILE A 133 -15.51 -1.13 11.08
CA ILE A 133 -14.62 -1.16 9.90
C ILE A 133 -15.41 -1.61 8.68
N ALA A 134 -15.27 -0.91 7.56
CA ALA A 134 -15.85 -1.34 6.30
C ALA A 134 -15.23 -2.69 5.89
N ALA A 135 -16.09 -3.66 5.57
CA ALA A 135 -15.68 -5.02 5.23
C ALA A 135 -14.75 -5.05 4.01
N GLU A 136 -14.97 -4.14 3.05
CA GLU A 136 -14.18 -4.02 1.84
C GLU A 136 -13.75 -2.57 1.61
N LEU A 137 -12.56 -2.39 1.01
CA LEU A 137 -12.11 -1.09 0.55
C LEU A 137 -12.80 -0.75 -0.78
N PRO A 138 -13.26 0.49 -0.98
CA PRO A 138 -13.99 0.89 -2.17
C PRO A 138 -13.10 0.86 -3.41
N GLU A 139 -13.67 0.52 -4.57
CA GLU A 139 -12.97 0.68 -5.84
C GLU A 139 -12.76 2.17 -6.15
N ARG A 140 -11.49 2.57 -6.29
CA ARG A 140 -11.13 3.95 -6.62
C ARG A 140 -11.14 4.17 -8.12
N ARG A 141 -11.63 5.34 -8.56
CA ARG A 141 -11.70 5.72 -9.98
C ARG A 141 -11.11 7.11 -10.20
N GLY A 142 -10.58 7.35 -11.41
CA GLY A 142 -9.99 8.63 -11.80
C GLY A 142 -8.85 9.04 -10.88
N PHE A 143 -8.83 10.30 -10.45
CA PHE A 143 -7.78 10.85 -9.57
C PHE A 143 -7.66 10.12 -8.22
N MET A 144 -8.71 9.44 -7.77
CA MET A 144 -8.70 8.69 -6.50
C MET A 144 -7.79 7.45 -6.53
N ILE A 145 -7.45 6.93 -7.72
CA ILE A 145 -6.55 5.78 -7.85
C ILE A 145 -5.17 6.16 -7.31
N GLU A 146 -4.61 7.25 -7.80
CA GLU A 146 -3.31 7.77 -7.33
C GLU A 146 -3.39 8.33 -5.92
N GLU A 147 -4.52 8.89 -5.51
CA GLU A 147 -4.66 9.47 -4.18
C GLU A 147 -4.74 8.40 -3.08
N ALA A 148 -5.53 7.35 -3.31
CA ALA A 148 -5.91 6.40 -2.28
C ALA A 148 -5.78 4.94 -2.75
N GLY A 149 -6.17 4.62 -3.99
CA GLY A 149 -6.20 3.25 -4.50
C GLY A 149 -4.84 2.54 -4.41
N VAL A 150 -3.79 3.19 -4.89
CA VAL A 150 -2.41 2.65 -4.83
C VAL A 150 -1.94 2.39 -3.39
N LEU A 151 -2.42 3.21 -2.42
CA LEU A 151 -2.09 3.01 -1.01
C LEU A 151 -2.92 1.88 -0.38
N GLU A 152 -4.18 1.77 -0.78
CA GLU A 152 -5.14 0.75 -0.35
C GLU A 152 -4.77 -0.65 -0.82
N ASP A 153 -4.23 -0.79 -2.03
CA ASP A 153 -3.80 -2.08 -2.58
C ASP A 153 -2.71 -2.74 -1.73
N SER A 154 -1.94 -1.95 -0.96
CA SER A 154 -0.95 -2.48 -0.02
C SER A 154 -1.53 -3.09 1.26
N VAL A 155 -2.84 -2.92 1.51
CA VAL A 155 -3.55 -3.39 2.71
C VAL A 155 -4.82 -4.18 2.38
N ARG A 156 -5.08 -4.44 1.10
CA ARG A 156 -6.19 -5.26 0.62
C ARG A 156 -5.90 -6.74 0.84
#